data_AF-A0AAV3R9K3-F1
#
_entry.id   AF-A0AAV3R9K3-F1
#
_cell.length_a   1.000
_cell.length_b   1.000
_cell.length_c   1.000
_cell.angle_alpha   90.00
_cell.angle_beta   90.00
_cell.angle_gamma   90.00
#
_symmetry.space_group_name_H-M   'P 1'
#
loop_
_entity.id
_entity.type
_entity.pdbx_description
1 polymer ?
#
loop_
_entity_poly.entity_id
_entity_poly.type
_entity_poly.pdbx_seq_one_letter_code
_entity_poly.pdbx_strand_id
1 'polypeptide(L)'
;MVLPDHAQSHHRRNPFSLVYRSDALLPVEIHLETARVSYYDELPNEQGLRLNLDLLEEKRAYAISKMARYKDKMASAHKKPRKLESTWEGPYLVKSIVGPVRYEVETLEGHQVPRSWNTCHLKKYYV
;
A
#
# COMPACT_ATOMS: atom_id res chain seq x y z
N MET A 1 -57.44 -31.81 -48.57
CA MET A 1 -57.09 -30.38 -48.75
C MET A 1 -56.08 -30.00 -47.69
N VAL A 2 -55.21 -29.06 -48.03
CA VAL A 2 -53.91 -28.70 -47.43
C VAL A 2 -54.04 -28.09 -46.02
N LEU A 3 -53.05 -28.28 -45.14
CA LEU A 3 -52.87 -27.55 -43.87
C LEU A 3 -52.63 -26.03 -44.13
N PRO A 4 -52.95 -25.17 -43.16
CA PRO A 4 -51.88 -24.52 -42.38
C PRO A 4 -52.21 -24.50 -40.87
N ASP A 5 -51.38 -25.03 -39.99
CA ASP A 5 -50.23 -24.39 -39.35
C ASP A 5 -50.46 -22.95 -38.87
N HIS A 6 -50.81 -22.80 -37.60
CA HIS A 6 -50.30 -21.72 -36.76
C HIS A 6 -50.08 -22.28 -35.35
N ALA A 7 -49.03 -23.10 -35.21
CA ALA A 7 -48.44 -23.37 -33.91
C ALA A 7 -47.93 -22.05 -33.32
N GLN A 8 -48.72 -21.42 -32.45
CA GLN A 8 -48.22 -20.43 -31.51
C GLN A 8 -47.28 -21.15 -30.54
N SER A 9 -46.01 -21.28 -30.91
CA SER A 9 -44.94 -21.59 -29.97
C SER A 9 -43.88 -20.51 -30.13
N HIS A 10 -44.14 -19.39 -29.45
CA HIS A 10 -43.24 -18.24 -29.36
C HIS A 10 -42.04 -18.56 -28.45
N HIS A 11 -41.45 -19.74 -28.62
CA HIS A 11 -40.65 -20.37 -27.58
C HIS A 11 -39.51 -21.21 -28.17
N ARG A 12 -38.64 -20.64 -29.01
CA ARG A 12 -37.47 -21.41 -29.50
C ARG A 12 -36.29 -20.64 -30.10
N ARG A 13 -36.16 -19.32 -29.89
CA ARG A 13 -34.93 -18.62 -30.29
C ARG A 13 -34.13 -18.15 -29.09
N ASN A 14 -33.30 -19.06 -28.57
CA ASN A 14 -32.16 -18.67 -27.74
C ASN A 14 -30.98 -18.28 -28.64
N PRO A 15 -29.99 -17.50 -28.14
CA PRO A 15 -28.84 -17.09 -28.95
C PRO A 15 -28.05 -18.26 -29.60
N PHE A 16 -28.12 -19.47 -29.05
CA PHE A 16 -27.46 -20.67 -29.60
C PHE A 16 -28.15 -21.20 -30.86
N SER A 17 -29.48 -21.08 -30.96
CA SER A 17 -30.26 -21.52 -32.13
C SER A 17 -29.91 -20.75 -33.43
N LEU A 18 -29.46 -19.50 -33.30
CA LEU A 18 -29.03 -18.66 -34.44
C LEU A 18 -27.72 -19.16 -35.07
N VAL A 19 -26.82 -19.73 -34.27
CA VAL A 19 -25.50 -20.20 -34.73
C VAL A 19 -25.57 -21.64 -35.24
N TYR A 20 -26.33 -22.50 -34.56
CA TYR A 20 -26.28 -23.95 -34.81
C TYR A 20 -27.51 -24.52 -35.55
N ARG A 21 -28.49 -23.69 -35.92
CA ARG A 21 -29.70 -24.07 -36.70
C ARG A 21 -30.49 -25.27 -36.14
N SER A 22 -30.31 -25.58 -34.87
CA SER A 22 -31.05 -26.60 -34.13
C SER A 22 -31.56 -25.97 -32.84
N ASP A 23 -32.79 -26.32 -32.46
CA ASP A 23 -33.39 -25.87 -31.21
C ASP A 23 -32.50 -26.33 -30.05
N ALA A 24 -31.71 -25.42 -29.51
CA ALA A 24 -30.89 -25.72 -28.35
C ALA A 24 -31.83 -25.90 -27.16
N LEU A 25 -32.14 -27.16 -26.85
CA LEU A 25 -32.71 -27.57 -25.58
C LEU A 25 -31.66 -27.24 -24.51
N LEU A 26 -31.79 -26.09 -23.86
CA LEU A 26 -31.08 -25.88 -22.60
C LEU A 26 -31.45 -27.06 -21.69
N PRO A 27 -30.49 -27.73 -21.04
CA PRO A 27 -30.84 -28.80 -20.11
C PRO A 27 -31.86 -28.26 -19.12
N VAL A 28 -33.00 -28.97 -19.03
CA VAL A 28 -34.02 -28.77 -17.99
C VAL A 28 -33.30 -28.53 -16.67
N GLU A 29 -33.73 -27.54 -15.87
CA GLU A 29 -33.11 -27.22 -14.59
C GLU A 29 -32.88 -28.50 -13.77
N ILE A 30 -31.66 -29.02 -13.85
CA ILE A 30 -31.33 -30.28 -13.23
C ILE A 30 -31.21 -29.92 -11.75
N HIS A 31 -32.26 -30.21 -10.98
CA HIS A 31 -32.20 -30.27 -9.52
C HIS A 31 -31.39 -31.50 -9.10
N LEU A 32 -30.23 -31.71 -9.73
CA LEU A 32 -29.24 -32.64 -9.24
C LEU A 32 -28.59 -31.92 -8.08
N GLU A 33 -29.04 -32.23 -6.87
CA GLU A 33 -28.26 -31.89 -5.69
C GLU A 33 -26.87 -32.50 -5.89
N THR A 34 -25.92 -31.64 -6.26
CA THR A 34 -24.54 -32.07 -6.39
C THR A 34 -24.10 -32.62 -5.04
N ALA A 35 -23.19 -33.60 -5.01
CA ALA A 35 -22.68 -34.15 -3.76
C ALA A 35 -22.16 -33.08 -2.78
N ARG A 36 -21.73 -31.92 -3.29
CA ARG A 36 -21.34 -30.75 -2.50
C ARG A 36 -22.50 -30.12 -1.71
N VAL A 37 -23.72 -30.16 -2.25
CA VAL A 37 -24.94 -29.63 -1.64
C VAL A 37 -25.63 -30.71 -0.80
N SER A 38 -25.74 -31.95 -1.30
CA SER A 38 -26.44 -33.03 -0.60
C SER A 38 -25.75 -33.51 0.68
N TYR A 39 -24.43 -33.34 0.77
CA TYR A 39 -23.62 -33.69 1.95
C TYR A 39 -22.97 -32.45 2.60
N TYR A 40 -23.53 -31.26 2.38
CA TYR A 40 -23.01 -30.06 3.00
C TYR A 40 -23.24 -30.11 4.52
N ASP A 41 -22.17 -29.91 5.29
CA ASP A 41 -22.22 -29.79 6.75
C ASP A 41 -21.82 -28.37 7.15
N GLU A 42 -22.75 -27.66 7.78
CA GLU A 42 -22.61 -26.27 8.18
C GLU A 42 -21.78 -26.11 9.46
N LEU A 43 -21.75 -27.12 10.32
CA LEU A 43 -21.17 -27.03 11.66
C LEU A 43 -19.66 -26.74 11.67
N PRO A 44 -18.83 -27.38 10.83
CA PRO A 44 -17.40 -27.06 10.76
C PRO A 44 -17.13 -25.63 10.28
N ASN A 45 -17.96 -25.13 9.37
CA ASN A 45 -17.86 -23.77 8.85
C ASN A 45 -18.22 -22.73 9.92
N GLU A 46 -19.29 -22.98 10.69
CA GLU A 46 -19.68 -22.13 11.82
C GLU A 46 -18.61 -22.08 12.91
N GLN A 47 -18.02 -23.23 13.25
CA GLN A 47 -16.93 -23.31 14.22
C GLN A 47 -15.69 -22.55 13.74
N GLY A 48 -15.34 -22.70 12.46
CA GLY A 48 -14.26 -21.95 11.84
C GLY A 48 -14.54 -20.44 11.83
N LEU A 49 -15.77 -20.03 11.56
CA LEU A 49 -16.17 -18.63 11.58
C LEU A 49 -16.05 -18.03 12.98
N ARG A 50 -16.49 -18.75 14.01
CA ARG A 50 -16.34 -18.34 15.42
C ARG A 50 -14.88 -18.08 15.80
N LEU A 51 -14.00 -19.03 15.52
CA LEU A 51 -12.56 -18.89 15.81
C LEU A 51 -11.94 -17.70 15.06
N ASN A 52 -12.35 -17.45 13.82
CA ASN A 52 -11.88 -16.30 13.06
C ASN A 52 -12.36 -14.97 13.65
N LEU A 53 -13.58 -14.92 14.18
CA LEU A 53 -14.12 -13.73 14.85
C LEU A 53 -13.41 -13.46 16.17
N ASP A 54 -13.16 -14.49 16.98
CA ASP A 54 -12.44 -14.36 18.25
C ASP A 54 -11.00 -13.83 18.04
N LEU A 55 -10.32 -14.30 16.98
CA LEU A 55 -8.95 -13.88 16.65
C LEU A 55 -8.88 -12.55 15.87
N LEU A 56 -10.01 -11.98 15.46
CA LEU A 56 -10.06 -10.80 14.59
C LEU A 56 -9.44 -9.57 15.27
N GLU A 57 -9.72 -9.39 16.56
CA GLU A 57 -9.23 -8.25 17.33
C GLU A 57 -7.71 -8.29 17.51
N GLU A 58 -7.15 -9.46 17.79
CA GLU A 58 -5.70 -9.66 17.89
C GLU A 58 -5.00 -9.35 16.55
N LYS A 59 -5.54 -9.86 15.43
CA LYS A 59 -5.02 -9.57 14.08
C LYS A 59 -5.07 -8.08 13.77
N ARG A 60 -6.14 -7.38 14.16
CA ARG A 60 -6.28 -5.93 14.01
C ARG A 60 -5.26 -5.18 14.87
N ALA A 61 -5.12 -5.51 16.14
CA ALA A 61 -4.16 -4.90 17.05
C ALA A 61 -2.71 -5.08 16.57
N TYR A 62 -2.38 -6.27 16.07
CA TYR A 62 -1.09 -6.56 15.45
C TYR A 62 -0.86 -5.70 14.21
N ALA A 63 -1.83 -5.62 13.30
CA ALA A 63 -1.74 -4.82 12.09
C ALA A 63 -1.56 -3.33 12.41
N ILE A 64 -2.34 -2.80 13.36
CA ILE A 64 -2.23 -1.41 13.83
C ILE A 64 -0.82 -1.16 14.38
N SER A 65 -0.33 -2.03 15.25
CA SER A 65 1.02 -1.92 15.84
C SER A 65 2.12 -1.96 14.77
N LYS A 66 1.99 -2.86 13.79
CA LYS A 66 2.92 -2.98 12.67
C LYS A 66 2.89 -1.73 11.79
N MET A 67 1.72 -1.19 11.50
CA MET A 67 1.54 0.04 10.72
C MET A 67 2.10 1.26 11.45
N ALA A 68 1.88 1.40 12.75
CA ALA A 68 2.45 2.47 13.57
C ALA A 68 3.99 2.45 13.49
N ARG A 69 4.61 1.28 13.74
CA ARG A 69 6.06 1.11 13.62
C ARG A 69 6.60 1.42 12.22
N TYR A 70 5.86 1.07 11.17
CA TYR A 70 6.25 1.40 9.80
C TYR A 70 6.21 2.92 9.55
N LYS A 71 5.15 3.60 9.98
CA LYS A 71 5.01 5.06 9.88
C LYS A 71 6.12 5.78 10.64
N ASP A 72 6.44 5.34 11.86
CA ASP A 72 7.53 5.93 12.65
C ASP A 72 8.89 5.80 11.96
N LYS A 73 9.18 4.62 11.39
CA LYS A 73 10.42 4.39 10.61
C LYS A 73 10.48 5.29 9.38
N MET A 74 9.38 5.46 8.66
CA MET A 74 9.30 6.34 7.49
C MET A 74 9.49 7.81 7.87
N ALA A 75 8.84 8.26 8.95
CA ALA A 75 9.00 9.62 9.46
C ALA A 75 10.44 9.90 9.93
N SER A 76 11.08 8.93 10.61
CA SER A 76 12.49 9.05 11.02
C SER A 76 13.44 9.08 9.82
N ALA A 77 13.18 8.28 8.77
CA ALA A 77 13.96 8.30 7.55
C ALA A 77 13.88 9.65 6.81
N HIS A 78 12.72 10.31 6.86
CA HIS A 78 12.55 11.64 6.30
C HIS A 78 13.24 12.75 7.11
N LYS A 79 13.30 12.61 8.45
CA LYS A 79 13.97 13.57 9.35
C LYS A 79 15.49 13.48 9.31
N LYS A 80 16.05 12.34 8.89
CA LYS A 80 17.50 12.23 8.70
C LYS A 80 17.90 13.08 7.50
N PRO A 81 18.99 13.86 7.57
CA PRO A 81 19.47 14.61 6.42
C PRO A 81 19.62 13.63 5.26
N ARG A 82 18.98 13.95 4.13
CA ARG A 82 19.10 13.10 2.94
C ARG A 82 20.58 13.03 2.63
N LYS A 83 21.09 11.86 2.26
CA LYS A 83 22.51 11.55 2.02
C LYS A 83 23.21 12.47 0.98
N LEU A 84 22.48 13.42 0.40
CA LEU A 84 22.92 14.39 -0.61
C LEU A 84 22.87 15.86 -0.13
N GLU A 85 22.38 16.14 1.08
CA GLU A 85 22.42 17.49 1.65
C GLU A 85 23.72 17.69 2.43
N SER A 86 24.40 18.83 2.19
CA SER A 86 25.59 19.20 2.92
C SER A 86 25.24 19.43 4.39
N THR A 87 25.84 18.64 5.30
CA THR A 87 25.69 18.79 6.76
C THR A 87 26.40 20.04 7.31
N TRP A 88 27.00 20.85 6.44
CA TRP A 88 27.64 22.10 6.83
C TRP A 88 26.56 23.15 7.07
N GLU A 89 26.50 23.65 8.31
CA GLU A 89 25.73 24.86 8.62
C GLU A 89 26.29 26.02 7.78
N GLY A 90 25.43 26.98 7.43
CA GLY A 90 25.64 27.96 6.36
C GLY A 90 26.96 28.76 6.38
N PRO A 91 27.18 29.65 5.42
CA PRO A 91 28.44 30.39 5.32
C PRO A 91 28.76 31.19 6.60
N TYR A 92 29.96 31.00 7.15
CA TYR A 92 30.51 31.78 8.27
C TYR A 92 31.70 32.62 7.80
N LEU A 93 31.93 33.74 8.48
CA LEU A 93 33.09 34.61 8.25
C LEU A 93 34.16 34.36 9.32
N VAL A 94 35.43 34.35 8.93
CA VAL A 94 36.55 34.26 9.88
C VAL A 94 36.81 35.66 10.45
N LYS A 95 36.62 35.81 11.77
CA LYS A 95 36.85 37.07 12.49
C LYS A 95 38.29 37.24 12.92
N SER A 96 38.89 36.19 13.49
CA SER A 96 40.27 36.23 13.97
C SER A 96 40.94 34.86 13.85
N ILE A 97 42.27 34.87 13.75
CA ILE A 97 43.10 33.66 13.75
C ILE A 97 43.75 33.58 15.13
N VAL A 98 43.25 32.69 15.99
CA VAL A 98 43.76 32.49 17.36
C VAL A 98 45.03 31.64 17.36
N GLY A 99 45.24 30.85 16.29
CA GLY A 99 46.45 30.09 16.07
C GLY A 99 46.42 29.35 14.73
N PRO A 100 47.47 28.59 14.39
CA PRO A 100 47.59 27.94 13.08
C PRO A 100 46.45 26.97 12.75
N VAL A 101 45.70 26.52 13.76
CA VAL A 101 44.66 25.49 13.66
C VAL A 101 43.29 25.99 14.15
N ARG A 102 43.20 27.23 14.66
CA ARG A 102 42.02 27.71 15.38
C ARG A 102 41.57 29.08 14.88
N TYR A 103 40.32 29.17 14.48
CA TYR A 103 39.69 30.38 13.96
C TYR A 103 38.51 30.75 14.83
N GLU A 104 38.34 32.04 15.08
CA GLU A 104 37.06 32.57 15.56
C GLU A 104 36.20 32.88 14.35
N VAL A 105 34.98 32.38 14.37
CA VAL A 105 34.02 32.58 13.28
C VAL A 105 32.83 33.39 13.77
N GLU A 106 32.28 34.17 12.86
CA GLU A 106 31.13 35.03 13.06
C GLU A 106 30.08 34.67 12.02
N THR A 107 28.82 34.61 12.45
CA THR A 107 27.70 34.41 11.52
C THR A 107 27.62 35.63 10.59
N LEU A 108 27.05 35.48 9.38
CA LEU A 108 26.81 36.62 8.46
C LEU A 108 26.04 37.79 9.11
N GLU A 109 25.29 37.52 10.17
CA GLU A 109 24.52 38.49 10.95
C GLU A 109 25.35 39.23 12.03
N GLY A 110 26.66 38.98 12.13
CA GLY A 110 27.52 39.64 13.12
C GLY A 110 27.47 39.03 14.53
N HIS A 111 26.81 37.87 14.70
CA HIS A 111 26.79 37.15 15.97
C HIS A 111 28.08 36.35 16.14
N GLN A 112 28.86 36.68 17.18
CA GLN A 112 30.07 35.94 17.51
C GLN A 112 29.74 34.54 17.99
N VAL A 113 30.33 33.52 17.35
CA VAL A 113 30.22 32.16 17.84
C VAL A 113 31.18 32.00 19.04
N PRO A 114 30.68 31.67 20.24
CA PRO A 114 31.44 31.79 21.50
C PRO A 114 32.64 30.84 21.65
N ARG A 115 32.96 30.02 20.64
CA ARG A 115 34.10 29.09 20.65
C ARG A 115 35.00 29.34 19.46
N SER A 116 36.31 29.21 19.68
CA SER A 116 37.27 29.10 18.59
C SER A 116 37.15 27.72 17.94
N TRP A 117 36.85 27.70 16.65
CA TRP A 117 36.65 26.50 15.84
C TRP A 117 37.98 25.97 15.31
N ASN A 118 38.12 24.65 15.31
CA ASN A 118 39.27 23.99 14.71
C ASN A 118 39.13 23.98 13.17
N THR A 119 40.25 24.14 12.45
CA THR A 119 40.38 23.90 11.00
C THR A 119 39.63 22.66 10.49
N CYS A 120 39.63 21.54 11.25
CA CYS A 120 38.98 20.30 10.84
C CYS A 120 37.45 20.39 10.76
N HIS A 121 36.85 21.39 11.42
CA HIS A 121 35.42 21.66 11.42
C HIS A 121 35.05 22.86 10.55
N LEU A 122 35.93 23.28 9.64
CA LEU A 122 35.69 24.37 8.72
C LEU A 122 36.01 23.92 7.30
N LYS A 123 35.17 24.33 6.34
CA LYS A 123 35.41 24.12 4.91
C LYS A 123 35.45 25.46 4.22
N LYS A 124 36.45 25.68 3.35
CA LYS A 124 36.51 26.90 2.53
C LYS A 124 35.30 26.92 1.60
N TYR A 125 34.57 28.03 1.64
CA TYR A 125 33.49 28.33 0.72
C TYR A 125 34.06 29.14 -0.44
N TYR A 126 33.85 28.67 -1.66
CA TYR A 126 34.22 29.39 -2.89
C TYR A 126 32.93 29.93 -3.50
N VAL A 127 32.89 31.25 -3.73
CA VAL A 127 31.81 31.94 -4.45
C VAL A 127 32.13 31.95 -5.94
#